data_AF-A0A8H5ZZN7-F1
#
_entry.id   AF-A0A8H5ZZN7-F1
#
_cell.length_a   1.000
_cell.length_b   1.000
_cell.length_c   1.000
_cell.angle_alpha   90.00
_cell.angle_beta   90.00
_cell.angle_gamma   90.00
#
_symmetry.space_group_name_H-M   'P 1'
#
loop_
_entity.id
_entity.type
_entity.pdbx_description
1 polymer ?
#
loop_
_entity_poly.entity_id
_entity_poly.type
_entity_poly.pdbx_seq_one_letter_code
_entity_poly.pdbx_strand_id
1 'polypeptide(L)'
;MKQRTLHLGNTLLKRSPEFDQLSIERLYEGYGEPELDPVTHLDSKPPLPPGVPSHGISPILLGKASKDLTIKEARILLKDCSKALSPSQELKYESRAPLVIRPPEARFECRKPLFFPPDIWTLVFSIWSIIAQRPLFEGFLATQDDMTCEHIDALGILPGQMGSTII
;
A
#
# COMPACT_ATOMS: atom_id res chain seq x y z
N MET A 1 8.41 2.07 -21.06
CA MET A 1 8.22 1.28 -19.82
C MET A 1 7.39 2.12 -18.87
N LYS A 2 6.16 1.73 -18.48
CA LYS A 2 5.31 2.57 -17.62
C LYS A 2 5.84 2.55 -16.17
N GLN A 3 5.93 3.71 -15.54
CA GLN A 3 6.37 3.84 -14.15
C GLN A 3 5.25 3.47 -13.19
N ARG A 4 5.52 2.63 -12.19
CA ARG A 4 4.53 2.05 -11.27
C ARG A 4 5.07 2.03 -9.85
N THR A 5 4.44 2.79 -8.96
CA THR A 5 4.72 2.71 -7.54
C THR A 5 4.38 1.32 -7.02
N LEU A 6 5.40 0.58 -6.57
CA LEU A 6 5.27 -0.79 -6.05
C LEU A 6 5.28 -0.74 -4.53
N HIS A 7 4.16 -1.10 -3.91
CA HIS A 7 4.07 -1.21 -2.46
C HIS A 7 3.11 -2.30 -2.04
N LEU A 8 3.19 -2.73 -0.77
CA LEU A 8 2.37 -3.83 -0.25
C LEU A 8 0.86 -3.59 -0.44
N GLY A 9 0.39 -2.36 -0.26
CA GLY A 9 -1.02 -2.01 -0.54
C GLY A 9 -1.49 -2.28 -1.99
N ASN A 10 -0.58 -2.35 -2.96
CA ASN A 10 -0.89 -2.65 -4.37
C ASN A 10 -0.38 -4.05 -4.80
N THR A 11 0.13 -4.85 -3.87
CA THR A 11 0.72 -6.16 -4.12
C THR A 11 -0.17 -7.23 -3.54
N LEU A 12 -0.86 -7.97 -4.40
CA LEU A 12 -1.76 -9.05 -4.00
C LEU A 12 -1.14 -10.40 -4.32
N LEU A 13 -1.50 -11.43 -3.55
CA LEU A 13 -1.29 -12.81 -3.99
C LEU A 13 -2.31 -13.14 -5.08
N LYS A 14 -1.84 -13.83 -6.12
CA LYS A 14 -2.67 -14.27 -7.21
C LYS A 14 -3.62 -15.34 -6.67
N ARG A 15 -4.91 -15.03 -6.72
CA ARG A 15 -5.97 -15.96 -6.35
C ARG A 15 -5.92 -17.23 -7.21
N SER A 16 -6.20 -18.38 -6.61
CA SER A 16 -6.34 -19.62 -7.37
C SER A 16 -7.50 -19.51 -8.36
N PRO A 17 -7.37 -19.97 -9.62
CA PRO A 17 -8.47 -20.02 -10.57
C PRO A 17 -9.68 -20.81 -10.07
N GLU A 18 -9.47 -21.78 -9.17
CA GLU A 18 -10.55 -22.57 -8.56
C GLU A 18 -11.48 -21.71 -7.72
N PHE A 19 -10.97 -20.63 -7.12
CA PHE A 19 -11.77 -19.73 -6.29
C PHE A 19 -12.88 -19.05 -7.11
N ASP A 20 -12.59 -18.71 -8.36
CA ASP A 20 -13.55 -18.05 -9.27
C ASP A 20 -14.69 -19.00 -9.68
N GLN A 21 -14.53 -20.30 -9.43
CA GLN A 21 -15.48 -21.37 -9.77
C GLN A 21 -16.26 -21.87 -8.56
N LEU A 22 -15.96 -21.38 -7.35
CA LEU A 22 -16.68 -21.77 -6.14
C LEU A 22 -18.11 -21.21 -6.16
N SER A 23 -19.07 -22.05 -5.76
CA SER A 23 -20.42 -21.57 -5.46
C SER A 23 -20.43 -20.76 -4.16
N ILE A 24 -21.48 -19.97 -3.95
CA ILE A 24 -21.64 -19.16 -2.74
C ILE A 24 -21.64 -20.05 -1.48
N GLU A 25 -22.29 -21.21 -1.55
CA GLU A 25 -22.36 -22.17 -0.44
C GLU A 25 -20.97 -22.70 -0.08
N ARG A 26 -20.15 -23.04 -1.08
CA ARG A 26 -18.77 -23.49 -0.86
C ARG A 26 -17.87 -22.38 -0.31
N LEU A 27 -18.13 -21.13 -0.69
CA LEU A 27 -17.45 -19.99 -0.08
C LEU A 27 -17.80 -19.90 1.40
N TYR A 28 -19.08 -19.97 1.77
CA TYR A 28 -19.47 -19.91 3.18
C TYR A 28 -19.01 -21.12 4.00
N GLU A 29 -19.01 -22.33 3.43
CA GLU A 29 -18.43 -23.51 4.09
C GLU A 29 -16.93 -23.34 4.40
N GLY A 30 -16.17 -22.73 3.49
CA GLY A 30 -14.73 -22.57 3.65
C GLY A 30 -14.31 -21.35 4.48
N TYR A 31 -15.13 -20.31 4.49
CA TYR A 31 -14.75 -18.98 4.95
C TYR A 31 -15.71 -18.38 6.00
N GLY A 32 -16.85 -19.01 6.24
CA GLY A 32 -17.92 -18.50 7.08
C GLY A 32 -18.93 -17.66 6.31
N GLU A 33 -20.11 -17.52 6.90
CA GLU A 33 -21.14 -16.60 6.41
C GLU A 33 -20.76 -15.14 6.72
N PRO A 34 -21.25 -14.15 5.93
CA PRO A 34 -20.97 -12.75 6.19
C PRO A 34 -21.50 -12.31 7.55
N GLU A 35 -20.63 -11.74 8.37
CA GLU A 35 -21.01 -11.15 9.65
C GLU A 35 -21.68 -9.79 9.42
N LEU A 36 -22.88 -9.61 10.00
CA LEU A 36 -23.66 -8.39 9.88
C LEU A 36 -23.46 -7.53 11.13
N ASP A 37 -22.76 -6.41 10.95
CA ASP A 37 -22.56 -5.43 12.01
C ASP A 37 -23.66 -4.37 11.96
N PRO A 38 -24.42 -4.14 13.04
CA PRO A 38 -25.46 -3.14 13.03
C PRO A 38 -24.87 -1.74 12.88
N VAL A 39 -25.42 -0.95 11.95
CA VAL A 39 -25.07 0.47 11.83
C VAL A 39 -25.80 1.21 12.93
N THR A 40 -25.04 1.85 13.82
CA THR A 40 -25.60 2.61 14.94
C THR A 40 -25.12 4.05 14.91
N HIS A 41 -25.94 4.96 15.43
CA HIS A 41 -25.50 6.33 15.65
C HIS A 41 -24.46 6.36 16.76
N LEU A 42 -23.35 7.08 16.55
CA LEU A 42 -22.39 7.40 17.61
C LEU A 42 -23.10 8.08 18.80
N ASP A 43 -24.08 8.94 18.52
CA ASP A 43 -24.89 9.64 19.53
C ASP A 43 -26.04 8.78 20.10
N SER A 44 -26.14 7.51 19.71
CA SER A 44 -27.20 6.57 20.15
C SER A 44 -28.64 7.05 19.92
N LYS A 45 -28.88 7.97 18.97
CA LYS A 45 -30.22 8.48 18.64
C LYS A 45 -30.85 7.70 17.48
N PRO A 46 -31.87 6.86 17.73
CA PRO A 46 -32.68 6.27 16.66
C PRO A 46 -33.73 7.26 16.12
N PRO A 47 -34.23 7.08 14.87
CA PRO A 47 -33.81 6.10 13.86
C PRO A 47 -32.71 6.62 12.91
N LEU A 48 -32.06 5.68 12.19
CA LEU A 48 -31.12 6.00 11.12
C LEU A 48 -31.78 6.85 10.01
N PRO A 49 -31.04 7.77 9.36
CA PRO A 49 -31.57 8.55 8.26
C PRO A 49 -32.03 7.67 7.09
N PRO A 50 -33.04 8.13 6.30
CA PRO A 50 -33.44 7.44 5.09
C PRO A 50 -32.25 7.25 4.14
N GLY A 51 -32.06 6.02 3.64
CA GLY A 51 -30.98 5.66 2.71
C GLY A 51 -29.69 5.13 3.36
N VAL A 52 -29.60 5.14 4.70
CA VAL A 52 -28.51 4.48 5.42
C VAL A 52 -28.83 3.00 5.61
N PRO A 53 -27.94 2.07 5.22
CA PRO A 53 -28.15 0.65 5.45
C PRO A 53 -28.19 0.35 6.95
N SER A 54 -29.04 -0.61 7.35
CA SER A 54 -29.16 -1.01 8.76
C SER A 54 -27.96 -1.81 9.27
N HIS A 55 -27.22 -2.44 8.36
CA HIS A 55 -26.06 -3.26 8.68
C HIS A 55 -24.91 -3.00 7.70
N GLY A 56 -23.69 -3.05 8.22
CA GLY A 56 -22.48 -3.25 7.44
C GLY A 56 -22.14 -4.73 7.35
N ILE A 57 -21.31 -5.10 6.38
CA ILE A 57 -20.72 -6.43 6.29
C ILE A 57 -19.23 -6.26 6.51
N SER A 58 -18.68 -6.93 7.52
CA SER A 58 -17.25 -6.88 7.79
C SER A 58 -16.49 -7.61 6.67
N PRO A 59 -15.42 -7.04 6.11
CA PRO A 59 -14.66 -7.69 5.06
C PRO A 59 -13.94 -8.92 5.63
N ILE A 60 -14.02 -10.04 4.91
CA ILE A 60 -13.29 -11.24 5.27
C ILE A 60 -11.83 -11.21 4.81
N LEU A 61 -10.92 -11.66 5.66
CA LEU A 61 -9.54 -11.93 5.29
C LEU A 61 -9.44 -13.28 4.56
N LEU A 62 -9.37 -13.25 3.23
CA LEU A 62 -9.10 -14.43 2.39
C LEU A 62 -7.61 -14.86 2.38
N GLY A 63 -6.83 -14.35 3.33
CA GLY A 63 -5.39 -14.61 3.44
C GLY A 63 -5.09 -15.97 4.10
N LYS A 64 -3.85 -16.43 3.93
CA LYS A 64 -3.27 -17.57 4.66
C LYS A 64 -2.02 -17.10 5.39
N ALA A 65 -1.61 -17.83 6.43
CA ALA A 65 -0.33 -17.56 7.06
C ALA A 65 0.81 -17.79 6.06
N SER A 66 1.88 -16.99 6.15
CA SER A 66 3.00 -17.04 5.21
C SER A 66 3.65 -18.42 5.11
N LYS A 67 3.71 -19.15 6.23
CA LYS A 67 4.23 -20.53 6.32
C LYS A 67 3.39 -21.58 5.58
N ASP A 68 2.11 -21.27 5.32
CA ASP A 68 1.16 -22.19 4.68
C ASP A 68 1.03 -21.89 3.18
N LEU A 69 1.74 -20.88 2.66
CA LEU A 69 1.74 -20.52 1.24
C LEU A 69 2.69 -21.42 0.46
N THR A 70 2.17 -22.06 -0.58
CA THR A 70 3.00 -22.77 -1.56
C THR A 70 3.64 -21.79 -2.55
N ILE A 71 4.75 -22.19 -3.18
CA ILE A 71 5.40 -21.40 -4.25
C ILE A 71 4.43 -21.07 -5.40
N LYS A 72 3.47 -21.97 -5.68
CA LYS A 72 2.46 -21.76 -6.73
C LYS A 72 1.47 -20.67 -6.37
N GLU A 73 1.10 -20.56 -5.09
CA GLU A 73 0.19 -19.53 -4.55
C GLU A 73 0.90 -18.20 -4.29
N ALA A 74 2.21 -18.22 -4.04
CA ALA A 74 3.06 -17.03 -3.83
C ALA A 74 3.29 -16.19 -5.11
N ARG A 75 2.48 -16.42 -6.16
CA ARG A 75 2.51 -15.60 -7.38
C ARG A 75 1.93 -14.23 -7.06
N ILE A 76 2.65 -13.17 -7.40
CA ILE A 76 2.24 -11.80 -7.13
C ILE A 76 1.41 -11.25 -8.29
N LEU A 77 0.35 -10.53 -7.96
CA LEU A 77 -0.44 -9.68 -8.85
C LEU A 77 -0.30 -8.23 -8.38
N LEU A 78 0.16 -7.35 -9.26
CA LEU A 78 0.19 -5.91 -9.00
C LEU A 78 -1.16 -5.30 -9.42
N LYS A 79 -1.88 -4.72 -8.45
CA LYS A 79 -3.13 -3.98 -8.67
C LYS A 79 -2.82 -2.48 -8.88
N ASP A 80 -3.80 -1.73 -9.38
CA ASP A 80 -3.74 -0.27 -9.60
C ASP A 80 -2.79 0.20 -10.72
N CYS A 81 -2.92 -0.40 -11.90
CA CYS A 81 -2.29 0.07 -13.13
C CYS A 81 -2.96 1.31 -13.76
N SER A 82 -4.07 1.82 -13.18
CA SER A 82 -4.87 2.92 -13.73
C SER A 82 -4.14 4.27 -13.79
N LYS A 83 -3.00 4.41 -13.09
CA LYS A 83 -2.18 5.63 -13.05
C LYS A 83 -0.76 5.43 -13.56
N ALA A 84 -0.52 4.35 -14.32
CA ALA A 84 0.79 4.04 -14.88
C ALA A 84 1.09 4.93 -16.10
N LEU A 85 1.99 5.90 -15.94
CA LEU A 85 2.37 6.87 -16.97
C LEU A 85 3.56 6.35 -17.78
N SER A 86 3.61 6.69 -19.08
CA SER A 86 4.78 6.41 -19.91
C SER A 86 5.80 7.55 -19.73
N PRO A 87 7.03 7.29 -19.26
CA PRO A 87 8.10 8.28 -19.16
C PRO A 87 8.47 8.92 -20.51
N SER A 88 8.12 8.25 -21.62
CA SER A 88 8.31 8.77 -22.97
C SER A 88 7.25 9.80 -23.40
N GLN A 89 6.20 10.00 -22.59
CA GLN A 89 5.07 10.88 -22.91
C GLN A 89 4.89 12.00 -21.87
N GLU A 90 5.27 11.77 -20.60
CA GLU A 90 5.14 12.77 -19.53
C GLU A 90 6.31 12.73 -18.54
N LEU A 91 6.87 13.90 -18.22
CA LEU A 91 7.88 14.07 -17.18
C LEU A 91 7.20 14.09 -15.80
N LYS A 92 7.67 13.24 -14.87
CA LYS A 92 7.13 13.14 -13.52
C LYS A 92 7.95 13.95 -12.53
N TYR A 93 7.31 15.00 -11.99
CA TYR A 93 7.90 15.88 -10.98
C TYR A 93 7.47 15.50 -9.55
N GLU A 94 6.36 14.78 -9.38
CA GLU A 94 5.82 14.39 -8.07
C GLU A 94 5.73 12.87 -7.90
N SER A 95 6.18 12.38 -6.75
CA SER A 95 5.98 10.97 -6.36
C SER A 95 4.63 10.76 -5.71
N ARG A 96 3.85 9.83 -6.25
CA ARG A 96 2.56 9.39 -5.70
C ARG A 96 2.68 8.24 -4.70
N ALA A 97 3.91 7.88 -4.31
CA ALA A 97 4.14 6.87 -3.29
C ALA A 97 3.55 7.33 -1.94
N PRO A 98 3.02 6.40 -1.11
CA PRO A 98 2.77 6.66 0.29
C PRO A 98 3.99 7.32 0.94
N LEU A 99 3.74 8.24 1.86
CA LEU A 99 4.79 9.09 2.45
C LEU A 99 5.96 8.26 3.02
N VAL A 100 5.64 7.17 3.70
CA VAL A 100 6.56 6.23 4.36
C VAL A 100 7.60 5.59 3.43
N ILE A 101 7.26 5.44 2.15
CA ILE A 101 8.12 4.79 1.16
C ILE A 101 8.43 5.73 0.00
N ARG A 102 8.24 7.03 0.21
CA ARG A 102 8.52 8.03 -0.80
C ARG A 102 10.02 8.30 -0.81
N PRO A 103 10.64 8.33 -1.99
CA PRO A 103 12.07 8.58 -2.05
C PRO A 103 12.38 10.05 -1.75
N PRO A 104 13.54 10.36 -1.12
CA PRO A 104 13.88 11.70 -0.65
C PRO A 104 13.97 12.73 -1.78
N GLU A 105 14.38 12.34 -3.00
CA GLU A 105 14.42 13.23 -4.17
C GLU A 105 13.04 13.78 -4.55
N ALA A 106 11.95 13.09 -4.19
CA ALA A 106 10.60 13.61 -4.42
C ALA A 106 10.30 14.86 -3.57
N ARG A 107 11.03 15.06 -2.48
CA ARG A 107 10.96 16.26 -1.64
C ARG A 107 12.02 17.28 -2.04
N PHE A 108 13.29 16.87 -2.11
CA PHE A 108 14.43 17.79 -2.27
C PHE A 108 14.75 18.15 -3.72
N GLU A 109 14.27 17.37 -4.70
CA GLU A 109 14.50 17.59 -6.13
C GLU A 109 13.19 17.68 -6.93
N CYS A 110 12.14 18.25 -6.34
CA CYS A 110 10.79 18.36 -6.94
C CYS A 110 10.71 19.09 -8.30
N ARG A 111 11.78 19.80 -8.70
CA ARG A 111 11.90 20.48 -10.00
C ARG A 111 12.63 19.66 -11.07
N LYS A 112 13.24 18.54 -10.70
CA LYS A 112 13.90 17.62 -11.62
C LYS A 112 12.94 16.45 -11.90
N PRO A 113 12.84 15.99 -13.16
CA PRO A 113 12.14 14.73 -13.41
C PRO A 113 12.84 13.62 -12.63
N LEU A 114 12.06 12.75 -11.99
CA LEU A 114 12.57 11.63 -11.18
C LEU A 114 13.47 10.75 -12.06
N PHE A 115 14.79 10.90 -11.91
CA PHE A 115 15.80 10.30 -12.79
C PHE A 115 16.19 8.88 -12.35
N PHE A 116 16.10 8.61 -11.04
CA PHE A 116 16.23 7.28 -10.45
C PHE A 116 14.86 6.60 -10.46
N PRO A 117 14.72 5.28 -10.66
CA PRO A 117 13.40 4.65 -10.65
C PRO A 117 12.87 4.67 -9.20
N PRO A 118 11.91 5.53 -8.83
CA PRO A 118 11.30 5.49 -7.50
C PRO A 118 10.62 4.15 -7.24
N ASP A 119 10.38 3.39 -8.31
CA ASP A 119 9.87 2.02 -8.28
C ASP A 119 10.90 1.06 -7.64
N ILE A 120 12.22 1.29 -7.78
CA ILE A 120 13.26 0.52 -7.08
C ILE A 120 13.26 0.87 -5.59
N TRP A 121 13.19 2.15 -5.24
CA TRP A 121 13.11 2.61 -3.84
C TRP A 121 11.92 1.95 -3.13
N THR A 122 10.73 2.12 -3.70
CA THR A 122 9.49 1.55 -3.16
C THR A 122 9.51 0.01 -3.12
N LEU A 123 10.16 -0.65 -4.09
CA LEU A 123 10.39 -2.10 -4.07
C LEU A 123 11.29 -2.55 -2.91
N VAL A 124 12.39 -1.85 -2.64
CA VAL A 124 13.31 -2.19 -1.53
C VAL A 124 12.56 -2.15 -0.19
N PHE A 125 11.80 -1.08 0.09
CA PHE A 125 11.03 -1.01 1.34
C PHE A 125 9.88 -2.01 1.39
N SER A 126 9.33 -2.41 0.25
CA SER A 126 8.35 -3.50 0.18
C SER A 126 8.98 -4.83 0.56
N ILE A 127 10.16 -5.14 0.03
CA ILE A 127 10.92 -6.36 0.38
C ILE A 127 11.28 -6.34 1.86
N TRP A 128 11.79 -5.21 2.37
CA TRP A 128 12.09 -5.04 3.78
C TRP A 128 10.87 -5.34 4.64
N SER A 129 9.73 -4.74 4.32
CA SER A 129 8.49 -4.91 5.10
C SER A 129 8.03 -6.37 5.15
N ILE A 130 8.26 -7.13 4.07
CA ILE A 130 7.97 -8.57 4.04
C ILE A 130 8.94 -9.35 4.94
N ILE A 131 10.25 -9.09 4.83
CA ILE A 131 11.26 -9.87 5.57
C ILE A 131 11.24 -9.52 7.07
N ALA A 132 11.17 -8.23 7.40
CA ALA A 132 11.19 -7.72 8.76
C ALA A 132 9.83 -7.83 9.47
N GLN A 133 8.75 -8.13 8.73
CA GLN A 133 7.36 -8.15 9.23
C GLN A 133 6.93 -6.82 9.87
N ARG A 134 7.59 -5.71 9.49
CA ARG A 134 7.29 -4.33 9.91
C ARG A 134 7.89 -3.35 8.89
N PRO A 135 7.29 -2.16 8.69
CA PRO A 135 7.90 -1.14 7.84
C PRO A 135 9.24 -0.68 8.43
N LEU A 136 10.14 -0.19 7.59
CA LEU A 136 11.40 0.39 8.08
C LEU A 136 11.17 1.72 8.79
N PHE A 137 10.19 2.49 8.33
CA PHE A 137 9.85 3.82 8.81
C PHE A 137 8.44 3.85 9.37
N GLU A 138 8.20 4.70 10.38
CA GLU A 138 6.88 4.87 10.98
C GLU A 138 6.06 5.88 10.18
N GLY A 139 4.82 5.50 9.87
CA GLY A 139 3.95 6.27 8.98
C GLY A 139 2.75 6.89 9.67
N PHE A 140 2.49 6.51 10.91
CA PHE A 140 1.31 6.95 11.63
C PHE A 140 1.40 8.45 11.95
N LEU A 141 0.59 9.25 11.25
CA LEU A 141 0.55 10.71 11.38
C LEU A 141 1.89 11.41 11.10
N ALA A 142 2.83 10.73 10.43
CA ALA A 142 4.14 11.27 10.12
C ALA A 142 4.05 12.45 9.14
N THR A 143 4.85 13.48 9.39
CA THR A 143 5.08 14.60 8.47
C THR A 143 6.25 14.29 7.54
N GLN A 144 6.47 15.14 6.54
CA GLN A 144 7.64 14.99 5.68
C GLN A 144 8.97 15.25 6.42
N ASP A 145 8.94 16.04 7.48
CA ASP A 145 10.12 16.35 8.29
C ASP A 145 10.46 15.13 9.15
N ASP A 146 9.45 14.50 9.78
CA ASP A 146 9.62 13.24 10.51
C ASP A 146 10.23 12.16 9.61
N MET A 147 9.70 11.98 8.40
CA MET A 147 10.27 11.02 7.43
C MET A 147 11.71 11.34 7.04
N THR A 148 12.06 12.63 6.96
CA THR A 148 13.43 13.05 6.63
C THR A 148 14.37 12.69 7.77
N CYS A 149 13.97 12.94 9.02
CA CYS A 149 14.71 12.52 10.20
C CYS A 149 14.90 11.00 10.22
N GLU A 150 13.83 10.23 10.04
CA GLU A 150 13.91 8.77 10.02
C GLU A 150 14.81 8.23 8.89
N HIS A 151 14.75 8.84 7.70
CA HIS A 151 15.67 8.50 6.61
C HIS A 151 17.13 8.74 6.99
N ILE A 152 17.43 9.87 7.65
CA ILE A 152 18.79 10.20 8.10
C ILE A 152 19.25 9.24 9.20
N ASP A 153 18.37 8.95 10.16
CA ASP A 153 18.68 8.07 11.29
C ASP A 153 18.96 6.62 10.83
N ALA A 154 18.22 6.13 9.83
CA ALA A 154 18.36 4.77 9.33
C ALA A 154 19.41 4.61 8.23
N LEU A 155 19.52 5.58 7.32
CA LEU A 155 20.32 5.48 6.08
C LEU A 155 21.54 6.42 6.06
N GLY A 156 21.65 7.32 7.03
CA GLY A 156 22.67 8.36 7.09
C GLY A 156 22.31 9.62 6.31
N ILE A 157 23.19 10.62 6.37
CA ILE A 157 22.99 11.93 5.74
C ILE A 157 22.85 11.78 4.22
N LEU A 158 21.79 12.38 3.66
CA LEU A 158 21.56 12.39 2.21
C LEU A 158 22.72 13.10 1.46
N PRO A 159 23.22 12.54 0.36
CA PRO A 159 24.37 13.10 -0.35
C PRO A 159 24.09 14.46 -1.00
N GLY A 160 25.10 15.36 -0.98
CA GLY A 160 25.13 16.60 -1.78
C GLY A 160 24.20 17.73 -1.31
N GLN A 161 23.57 18.43 -2.28
CA GLN A 161 22.68 19.59 -2.03
C GLN A 161 21.40 19.27 -1.24
N MET A 162 21.10 17.98 -1.06
CA MET A 162 19.97 17.51 -0.25
C MET A 162 20.25 17.65 1.25
N GLY A 163 21.49 17.40 1.68
CA GLY A 163 21.91 17.54 3.08
C GLY A 163 22.05 18.99 3.55
N SER A 164 22.36 19.94 2.66
CA SER A 164 22.53 21.36 2.99
C SER A 164 21.24 22.14 3.22
N THR A 165 20.07 21.51 3.00
CA THR A 165 18.74 22.12 3.23
C THR A 165 18.17 21.77 4.61
N ILE A 166 18.81 20.84 5.34
CA ILE A 166 18.30 20.24 6.57
C ILE A 166 19.11 20.70 7.80
N ILE A 167 20.17 21.50 7.61
CA ILE A 167 21.00 22.10 8.66
C ILE A 167 20.75 23.60 8.71
#